data_AF-A0A4P7JHG9-F1
#
_entry.id   AF-A0A4P7JHG9-F1
#
_cell.length_a   1.000
_cell.length_b   1.000
_cell.length_c   1.000
_cell.angle_alpha   90.00
_cell.angle_beta   90.00
_cell.angle_gamma   90.00
#
_symmetry.space_group_name_H-M   'P 1'
#
loop_
_entity.id
_entity.type
_entity.pdbx_description
1 polymer ?
#
loop_
_entity_poly.entity_id
_entity_poly.type
_entity_poly.pdbx_seq_one_letter_code
_entity_poly.pdbx_strand_id
1 'polypeptide(L)' 'MNADELHEAHRKLGLSANGAARLFMVSDGRTVRRWWNGERDIPGPVEVLTRALIESKAVRNFFSLEMAE' A
#
# COMPACT_ATOMS: atom_id res chain seq x y z
N MET A 1 -0.99 -0.21 -11.71
CA MET A 1 0.24 0.33 -11.08
C MET A 1 1.25 -0.80 -11.13
N ASN A 2 2.55 -0.55 -11.23
CA ASN A 2 3.56 -1.59 -11.20
C ASN A 2 4.14 -1.80 -9.77
N ALA A 3 5.02 -2.79 -9.64
CA ALA A 3 5.60 -3.16 -8.36
C ALA A 3 6.37 -2.01 -7.67
N ASP A 4 7.20 -1.29 -8.43
CA ASP A 4 7.98 -0.14 -7.94
C ASP A 4 7.07 1.03 -7.53
N GLU A 5 6.05 1.33 -8.34
CA GLU A 5 5.04 2.36 -8.04
C GLU A 5 4.29 2.05 -6.73
N LEU A 6 3.91 0.78 -6.52
CA LEU A 6 3.24 0.34 -5.30
C LEU A 6 4.15 0.46 -4.08
N HIS A 7 5.41 0.03 -4.21
CA HIS A 7 6.38 0.07 -3.13
C HIS A 7 6.67 1.52 -2.73
N GLU A 8 6.89 2.40 -3.70
CA GLU A 8 7.12 3.82 -3.46
C GLU A 8 5.89 4.51 -2.86
N ALA A 9 4.68 4.16 -3.31
CA ALA A 9 3.45 4.67 -2.71
C ALA A 9 3.32 4.25 -1.24
N HIS A 10 3.58 3.00 -0.91
CA HIS A 10 3.58 2.54 0.49
C HIS A 10 4.66 3.24 1.32
N ARG A 11 5.86 3.45 0.77
CA ARG A 11 6.93 4.21 1.44
C ARG A 11 6.48 5.63 1.76
N LYS A 12 5.87 6.33 0.79
CA LYS A 12 5.30 7.68 0.96
C LYS A 12 4.18 7.73 1.98
N LEU A 13 3.40 6.66 2.13
CA LEU A 13 2.34 6.52 3.14
C LEU A 13 2.87 6.09 4.51
N GLY A 14 4.19 5.99 4.70
CA GLY A 14 4.80 5.50 5.94
C GLY A 14 4.51 4.03 6.25
N LEU A 15 4.07 3.26 5.26
CA LEU A 15 3.66 1.87 5.44
C LEU A 15 4.86 0.92 5.35
N SER A 16 5.14 0.21 6.45
CA SER A 16 5.93 -1.02 6.40
C SER A 16 5.15 -2.14 5.70
N ALA A 17 5.84 -3.22 5.30
CA ALA A 17 5.17 -4.39 4.71
C ALA A 17 4.09 -4.98 5.62
N ASN A 18 4.32 -5.01 6.93
CA ASN A 18 3.33 -5.48 7.91
C ASN A 18 2.21 -4.44 8.13
N GLY A 19 2.51 -3.14 8.01
CA GLY A 19 1.51 -2.08 8.03
C GLY A 19 0.54 -2.17 6.85
N ALA A 20 1.08 -2.31 5.64
CA ALA A 20 0.32 -2.57 4.43
C ALA A 20 -0.48 -3.89 4.54
N ALA A 21 0.10 -4.96 5.09
CA ALA A 21 -0.61 -6.22 5.25
C ALA A 21 -1.87 -6.08 6.11
N ARG A 22 -1.79 -5.32 7.22
CA ARG A 22 -2.95 -5.00 8.07
C ARG A 22 -3.98 -4.15 7.33
N LEU A 23 -3.52 -3.13 6.61
CA LEU A 23 -4.39 -2.23 5.85
C LEU A 23 -5.22 -2.98 4.79
N PHE A 24 -4.59 -3.88 4.03
CA PHE A 24 -5.26 -4.68 3.00
C PHE A 24 -5.86 -6.00 3.51
N MET A 25 -5.79 -6.24 4.82
CA MET A 25 -6.28 -7.47 5.46
C MET A 25 -5.75 -8.75 4.81
N VAL A 26 -4.45 -8.78 4.52
CA VAL A 26 -3.75 -9.97 4.01
C VAL A 26 -2.88 -10.59 5.09
N SER A 27 -2.47 -11.85 4.84
CA SER A 27 -1.86 -12.74 5.83
C SER A 27 -0.67 -12.13 6.56
N ASP A 28 0.25 -11.53 5.81
CA ASP A 28 1.52 -11.03 6.35
C ASP A 28 2.22 -10.06 5.39
N GLY A 29 3.30 -9.43 5.88
CA GLY A 29 4.16 -8.61 5.04
C GLY A 29 4.92 -9.39 3.96
N ARG A 30 4.99 -10.73 4.02
CA ARG A 30 5.59 -11.52 2.93
C ARG A 30 4.73 -11.43 1.68
N THR A 31 3.41 -11.52 1.82
CA THR A 31 2.45 -11.33 0.73
C THR A 31 2.64 -9.97 0.06
N VAL A 32 2.79 -8.91 0.86
CA VAL A 32 3.03 -7.55 0.35
C VAL A 32 4.36 -7.43 -0.39
N ARG A 33 5.45 -8.01 0.14
CA ARG A 33 6.76 -7.97 -0.54
C ARG A 33 6.74 -8.68 -1.88
N ARG A 34 5.94 -9.75 -2.05
CA ARG A 34 5.79 -10.41 -3.35
C ARG A 34 5.17 -9.48 -4.39
N TRP A 35 4.28 -8.57 -3.98
CA TRP A 35 3.75 -7.53 -4.86
C TRP A 35 4.81 -6.47 -5.17
N TRP A 36 5.52 -5.97 -4.14
CA TRP A 36 6.58 -4.97 -4.30
C TRP A 36 7.77 -5.43 -5.14
N ASN A 37 8.03 -6.73 -5.17
CA ASN A 37 9.11 -7.33 -5.96
C ASN A 37 8.65 -7.79 -7.35
N GLY A 38 7.37 -7.66 -7.69
CA GLY A 38 6.81 -8.18 -8.94
C GLY A 38 6.75 -9.72 -9.02
N GLU A 39 6.95 -10.43 -7.91
CA GLU A 39 6.83 -11.90 -7.84
C GLU A 39 5.37 -12.37 -7.91
N ARG A 40 4.41 -11.46 -7.72
CA ARG A 40 2.99 -11.69 -7.85
C ARG A 40 2.28 -10.42 -8.30
N ASP A 41 1.27 -10.59 -9.15
CA ASP A 41 0.40 -9.49 -9.58
C ASP A 41 -0.25 -8.77 -8.40
N ILE A 42 -0.43 -7.46 -8.57
CA ILE A 42 -1.08 -6.60 -7.59
C ILE A 42 -2.60 -6.78 -7.73
N PRO A 43 -3.32 -7.16 -6.64
CA PRO A 43 -4.78 -7.25 -6.72
C PRO A 43 -5.41 -5.88 -6.99
N GLY A 44 -6.42 -5.82 -7.86
CA GLY A 44 -7.13 -4.58 -8.19
C GLY A 44 -7.59 -3.73 -6.98
N PRO A 45 -8.14 -4.32 -5.91
CA PRO A 45 -8.49 -3.57 -4.69
C PRO A 45 -7.30 -2.89 -4.01
N VAL A 46 -6.10 -3.50 -4.07
CA VAL A 46 -4.87 -2.90 -3.55
C VAL A 46 -4.51 -1.67 -4.38
N GLU A 47 -4.57 -1.76 -5.71
CA GLU A 47 -4.31 -0.60 -6.59
C GLU A 47 -5.29 0.55 -6.34
N VAL A 48 -6.59 0.26 -6.25
CA VAL A 48 -7.63 1.28 -6.04
C VAL A 48 -7.44 1.98 -4.70
N LEU A 49 -7.24 1.21 -3.61
CA LEU A 49 -7.09 1.80 -2.29
C LEU A 49 -5.77 2.56 -2.14
N THR A 50 -4.66 2.06 -2.70
CA THR A 50 -3.39 2.79 -2.69
C THR A 50 -3.50 4.12 -3.44
N ARG A 51 -4.13 4.15 -4.62
CA ARG A 51 -4.39 5.41 -5.35
C ARG A 51 -5.24 6.37 -4.52
N ALA A 52 -6.34 5.89 -3.94
CA ALA A 52 -7.20 6.70 -3.10
C ALA A 52 -6.46 7.30 -1.89
N LEU A 53 -5.57 6.54 -1.26
CA LEU A 53 -4.72 7.00 -0.16
C LEU A 53 -3.69 8.03 -0.59
N ILE A 54 -3.14 7.94 -1.80
CA ILE A 54 -2.21 8.93 -2.33
C ILE A 54 -2.94 10.23 -2.73
N GLU A 55 -4.13 10.13 -3.32
CA GLU A 55 -4.84 11.27 -3.90
C GLU A 55 -5.75 12.00 -2.91
N SER A 56 -6.28 11.31 -1.89
CA SER A 56 -7.29 11.86 -0.98
C SER A 56 -6.83 11.91 0.47
N LYS A 57 -6.70 13.14 1.00
CA LYS A 57 -6.49 13.36 2.44
C LYS A 57 -7.62 12.78 3.29
N ALA A 58 -8.86 12.80 2.80
CA ALA A 58 -10.00 12.25 3.54
C ALA A 58 -9.88 10.73 3.73
N VAL A 59 -9.42 10.01 2.71
CA VAL A 59 -9.18 8.56 2.81
C VAL A 59 -8.00 8.29 3.74
N ARG A 60 -6.91 9.06 3.66
CA ARG A 60 -5.79 8.95 4.62
C ARG A 60 -6.26 9.13 6.06
N ASN A 61 -7.03 10.19 6.32
CA ASN A 61 -7.58 10.48 7.65
C ASN A 61 -8.48 9.34 8.16
N PHE A 62 -9.28 8.73 7.29
CA PHE A 62 -10.13 7.60 7.65
C PHE A 62 -9.32 6.40 8.16
N PHE A 63 -8.14 6.17 7.59
CA PHE A 63 -7.21 5.12 8.00
C PHE A 63 -6.15 5.59 9.00
N SER A 64 -6.24 6.83 9.50
CA SER A 64 -5.26 7.44 10.40
C SER A 64 -3.82 7.38 9.86
N LEU A 65 -3.65 7.59 8.55
CA LEU A 65 -2.35 7.63 7.87
C LEU A 65 -1.93 9.07 7.57
N GLU A 66 -0.62 9.32 7.68
CA GLU A 66 0.02 10.57 7.27
C GLU A 66 1.10 10.26 6.22
N MET A 67 1.41 11.23 5.37
CA MET A 67 2.51 11.08 4.43
C MET A 67 3.84 11.17 5.18
N ALA A 68 4.78 10.29 4.86
CA ALA A 68 6.15 10.40 5.33
C ALA A 68 6.86 11.58 4.62
N GLU A 69 7.70 12.32 5.35
CA GLU A 69 8.58 13.36 4.82
C GLU A 69 9.65 12.80 3.87
#